data_AF-A0A7T5RN19-F1
#
_entry.id   AF-A0A7T5RN19-F1
#
_cell.length_a   1.000
_cell.length_b   1.000
_cell.length_c   1.000
_cell.angle_alpha   90.00
_cell.angle_beta   90.00
_cell.angle_gamma   90.00
#
_symmetry.space_group_name_H-M   'P 1'
#
loop_
_entity.id
_entity.type
_entity.pdbx_description
1 polymer ?
#
loop_
_entity_poly.entity_id
_entity_poly.type
_entity_poly.pdbx_seq_one_letter_code
_entity_poly.pdbx_strand_id
1 'polypeptide(L)'
;MRKYYSRLSRLEEKRSIRSAFVFGVLTIGILILMVFFGIPLVTKFAGIVTDIKQSNQPIQKNDTTPPPPPNFNYIPDFTNQNKIVVSGNTEAGATVTIYFNDTQTDVVSDNNGNFSSEFNLSDGANSFYGIAKDKSGNKSNESQHYKVTLDKKAPKLTISSPHDGDKFLGDKNKQISIQGMTDPSTQITINDRFVSVSDDGSFKYQTTLSDGDNNFSVKAIDSAGNKTEQILKVNYSSGN
;
A
#
# COMPACT_ATOMS: atom_id res chain seq x y z
N MET A 1 23.76 76.26 -78.80
CA MET A 1 24.34 74.90 -78.77
C MET A 1 23.25 73.89 -78.38
N ARG A 2 22.83 73.01 -79.30
CA ARG A 2 21.85 71.94 -79.03
C ARG A 2 22.57 70.77 -78.32
N LYS A 3 22.23 70.48 -77.07
CA LYS A 3 22.74 69.29 -76.36
C LYS A 3 22.21 68.03 -77.06
N TYR A 4 23.09 67.27 -77.71
CA TYR A 4 22.76 65.96 -78.30
C TYR A 4 22.76 64.93 -77.18
N TYR A 5 21.56 64.49 -76.79
CA TYR A 5 21.40 63.38 -75.86
C TYR A 5 21.58 62.06 -76.62
N SER A 6 22.53 61.24 -76.17
CA SER A 6 22.81 59.90 -76.71
C SER A 6 21.58 58.99 -76.54
N ARG A 7 21.36 58.07 -77.48
CA ARG A 7 20.27 57.08 -77.39
C ARG A 7 20.34 56.25 -76.09
N LEU A 8 21.55 56.05 -75.55
CA LEU A 8 21.78 55.36 -74.28
C LEU A 8 21.24 56.18 -73.09
N SER A 9 21.48 57.49 -73.05
CA SER A 9 21.07 58.34 -71.92
C SER A 9 19.54 58.46 -71.81
N ARG A 10 18.80 58.43 -72.92
CA ARG A 10 17.33 58.43 -72.91
C ARG A 10 16.74 57.11 -72.37
N LEU A 11 17.43 55.99 -72.61
CA LEU A 11 17.02 54.68 -72.07
C LEU A 11 17.32 54.60 -70.56
N GLU A 12 18.47 55.11 -70.13
CA GLU A 12 18.84 55.22 -68.73
C GLU A 12 17.92 56.16 -67.95
N GLU A 13 17.59 57.32 -68.51
CA GLU A 13 16.64 58.27 -67.94
C GLU A 13 15.26 57.60 -67.76
N LYS A 14 14.74 56.93 -68.80
CA LYS A 14 13.44 56.23 -68.72
C LYS A 14 13.46 55.07 -67.71
N ARG A 15 14.57 54.34 -67.60
CA ARG A 15 14.76 53.28 -66.59
C ARG A 15 14.83 53.87 -65.19
N SER A 16 15.55 54.98 -65.00
CA SER A 16 15.72 55.67 -63.72
C SER A 16 14.42 56.27 -63.20
N ILE A 17 13.60 56.86 -64.08
CA ILE A 17 12.27 57.40 -63.74
C ILE A 17 11.34 56.25 -63.36
N ARG A 18 11.38 55.13 -64.10
CA ARG A 18 10.58 53.94 -63.76
C ARG A 18 11.00 53.33 -62.42
N SER A 19 12.30 53.24 -62.12
CA SER A 19 12.76 52.78 -60.82
C SER A 19 12.42 53.75 -59.70
N ALA A 20 12.54 55.07 -59.92
CA ALA A 20 12.19 56.09 -58.94
C ALA A 20 10.69 56.03 -58.60
N PHE A 21 9.83 55.83 -59.60
CA PHE A 21 8.40 55.62 -59.39
C PHE A 21 8.13 54.33 -58.59
N VAL A 22 8.78 53.22 -58.92
CA VAL A 22 8.64 51.94 -58.19
C VAL A 22 9.08 52.08 -56.73
N PHE A 23 10.21 52.74 -56.45
CA PHE A 23 10.66 53.00 -55.08
C PHE A 23 9.71 53.94 -54.33
N GLY A 24 9.15 54.96 -54.99
CA GLY A 24 8.11 55.81 -54.41
C GLY A 24 6.86 55.02 -54.01
N VAL A 25 6.38 54.13 -54.88
CA VAL A 25 5.22 53.28 -54.59
C VAL A 25 5.53 52.27 -53.46
N LEU A 26 6.72 51.65 -53.46
CA LEU A 26 7.14 50.73 -52.41
C LEU A 26 7.26 51.41 -51.04
N THR A 27 7.86 52.60 -50.97
CA THR A 27 8.00 53.35 -49.72
C THR A 27 6.65 53.76 -49.15
N ILE A 28 5.73 54.24 -49.99
CA ILE A 28 4.34 54.53 -49.58
C ILE A 28 3.64 53.25 -49.12
N GLY A 29 3.81 52.14 -49.83
CA GLY A 29 3.25 50.83 -49.45
C GLY A 29 3.75 50.35 -48.09
N ILE A 30 5.06 50.49 -47.80
CA ILE A 30 5.66 50.14 -46.51
C ILE A 30 5.14 51.05 -45.40
N LEU A 31 4.98 52.35 -45.65
CA LEU A 31 4.41 53.29 -44.68
C LEU A 31 2.96 52.95 -44.35
N ILE A 32 2.15 52.65 -45.36
CA ILE A 32 0.78 52.17 -45.17
C ILE A 32 0.79 50.87 -44.35
N LEU A 33 1.66 49.92 -44.67
CA LEU A 33 1.77 48.67 -43.93
C LEU A 33 2.19 48.89 -42.46
N MET A 34 3.13 49.80 -42.20
CA MET A 34 3.51 50.18 -40.84
C MET A 34 2.36 50.85 -40.06
N VAL A 35 1.59 51.73 -40.70
CA VAL A 35 0.48 52.43 -40.04
C VAL A 35 -0.67 51.48 -39.75
N PHE A 36 -1.06 50.65 -40.74
CA PHE A 36 -2.22 49.76 -40.62
C PHE A 36 -1.92 48.46 -39.88
N PHE A 37 -0.69 47.95 -39.92
CA PHE A 37 -0.33 46.69 -39.28
C PHE A 37 0.74 46.84 -38.20
N GLY A 38 1.75 47.69 -38.41
CA GLY A 38 2.84 47.89 -37.45
C GLY A 38 2.38 48.51 -36.11
N ILE A 39 1.74 49.68 -36.16
CA ILE A 39 1.28 50.39 -34.95
C ILE A 39 0.25 49.54 -34.16
N PRO A 40 -0.75 48.90 -34.80
CA PRO A 40 -1.66 47.99 -34.11
C PRO A 40 -0.98 46.74 -33.52
N LEU A 41 0.08 46.23 -34.16
CA LEU A 41 0.84 45.09 -33.63
C LEU A 41 1.60 45.48 -32.35
N VAL A 42 2.32 46.60 -32.38
CA VAL A 42 3.08 47.10 -31.22
C VAL A 42 2.17 47.40 -30.02
N THR A 43 1.00 47.98 -30.27
CA THR A 43 0.02 48.28 -29.20
C THR A 43 -0.58 47.01 -28.59
N LYS A 44 -0.87 45.98 -29.39
CA LYS A 44 -1.30 44.66 -28.89
C LYS A 44 -0.21 43.99 -28.04
N PHE A 45 1.05 44.02 -28.48
CA PHE A 45 2.17 43.49 -27.70
C PHE A 45 2.40 44.28 -26.41
N ALA A 46 2.29 45.61 -26.45
CA ALA A 46 2.40 46.45 -25.27
C ALA A 46 1.31 46.10 -24.24
N GLY A 47 0.07 45.87 -24.68
CA GLY A 47 -1.04 45.39 -23.86
C GLY A 47 -0.72 44.07 -23.15
N ILE A 48 -0.22 43.07 -23.87
CA ILE A 48 0.15 41.78 -23.29
C ILE A 48 1.26 41.93 -22.23
N VAL A 49 2.27 42.76 -22.48
CA VAL A 49 3.36 42.99 -21.51
C VAL A 49 2.85 43.74 -20.27
N THR A 50 1.92 44.68 -20.42
CA THR A 50 1.28 45.36 -19.28
C THR A 50 0.40 44.41 -18.50
N ASP A 51 -0.37 43.55 -19.16
CA ASP A 51 -1.23 42.56 -18.53
C ASP A 51 -0.42 41.53 -17.72
N ILE A 52 0.72 41.08 -18.24
CA ILE A 52 1.65 40.18 -17.52
C ILE A 52 2.27 40.88 -16.30
N LYS A 53 2.61 42.17 -16.41
CA LYS A 53 3.18 42.94 -15.27
C LYS A 53 2.13 43.31 -14.21
N GLN A 54 0.87 43.45 -14.60
CA GLN A 54 -0.25 43.80 -13.70
C GLN A 54 -1.00 42.57 -13.17
N SER A 55 -0.70 41.38 -13.68
CA SER A 55 -1.18 40.10 -13.16
C SER A 55 -0.67 39.88 -11.73
N ASN A 56 -1.43 40.35 -10.74
CA ASN A 56 -1.26 40.06 -9.32
C ASN A 56 -1.88 38.70 -8.90
N GLN A 57 -2.35 37.91 -9.86
CA GLN A 57 -2.80 36.54 -9.58
C GLN A 57 -1.53 35.69 -9.36
N PRO A 58 -1.26 35.19 -8.15
CA PRO A 58 -0.21 34.19 -7.98
C PRO A 58 -0.55 33.02 -8.91
N ILE A 59 0.47 32.45 -9.55
CA ILE A 59 0.32 31.18 -10.26
C ILE A 59 -0.17 30.17 -9.21
N GLN A 60 -1.46 29.84 -9.22
CA GLN A 60 -2.00 28.78 -8.37
C GLN A 60 -1.38 27.48 -8.86
N LYS A 61 -0.30 27.06 -8.20
CA LYS A 61 0.31 25.75 -8.40
C LYS A 61 -0.63 24.74 -7.76
N ASN A 62 -1.76 24.48 -8.41
CA ASN A 62 -2.69 23.44 -8.01
C ASN A 62 -1.93 22.13 -8.17
N ASP A 63 -1.63 21.49 -7.04
CA ASP A 63 -1.03 20.17 -7.08
C ASP A 63 -2.05 19.21 -7.66
N THR A 64 -1.67 18.56 -8.76
CA THR A 64 -2.49 17.54 -9.44
C THR A 64 -1.87 16.15 -9.30
N THR A 65 -0.82 16.01 -8.50
CA THR A 65 -0.09 14.75 -8.35
C THR A 65 -0.75 13.93 -7.25
N PRO A 66 -1.28 12.74 -7.55
CA PRO A 66 -1.78 11.86 -6.51
C PRO A 66 -0.67 11.41 -5.56
N PRO A 67 -0.96 11.22 -4.26
CA PRO A 67 -0.05 10.53 -3.36
C PRO A 67 0.06 9.04 -3.75
N PRO A 68 1.12 8.33 -3.28
CA PRO A 68 1.17 6.89 -3.39
C PRO A 68 0.04 6.22 -2.59
N PRO A 69 -0.42 5.01 -2.97
CA PRO A 69 -1.34 4.23 -2.16
C PRO A 69 -0.83 4.02 -0.74
N PRO A 70 -1.71 3.96 0.28
CA PRO A 70 -1.30 3.70 1.65
C PRO A 70 -0.66 2.32 1.75
N ASN A 71 0.46 2.23 2.44
CA ASN A 71 1.15 0.98 2.72
C ASN A 71 0.81 0.54 4.14
N PHE A 72 0.20 -0.63 4.27
CA PHE A 72 -0.22 -1.17 5.55
C PHE A 72 0.89 -2.05 6.15
N ASN A 73 1.03 -1.98 7.47
CA ASN A 73 1.90 -2.87 8.22
C ASN A 73 1.40 -4.32 8.18
N TYR A 74 2.20 -5.26 8.72
CA TYR A 74 1.84 -6.68 8.76
C TYR A 74 0.45 -6.94 9.35
N ILE A 75 -0.34 -7.75 8.63
CA ILE A 75 -1.67 -8.17 9.00
C ILE A 75 -1.65 -9.69 9.11
N PRO A 76 -2.11 -10.28 10.23
CA PRO A 76 -2.18 -11.72 10.36
C PRO A 76 -3.31 -12.28 9.49
N ASP A 77 -3.10 -13.47 8.91
CA ASP A 77 -4.14 -14.18 8.14
C ASP A 77 -5.28 -14.66 9.04
N PHE A 78 -4.97 -14.97 10.30
CA PHE A 78 -5.90 -15.48 11.30
C PHE A 78 -5.71 -14.78 12.65
N THR A 79 -6.80 -14.59 13.39
CA THR A 79 -6.75 -14.10 14.76
C THR A 79 -7.95 -14.60 15.55
N ASN A 80 -7.79 -14.74 16.85
CA ASN A 80 -8.88 -15.01 17.78
C ASN A 80 -9.38 -13.75 18.52
N GLN A 81 -8.78 -12.59 18.25
CA GLN A 81 -9.20 -11.32 18.81
C GLN A 81 -10.36 -10.75 18.01
N ASN A 82 -11.39 -10.24 18.68
CA ASN A 82 -12.56 -9.63 18.01
C ASN A 82 -12.27 -8.26 17.37
N LYS A 83 -11.04 -7.76 17.53
CA LYS A 83 -10.58 -6.46 17.05
C LYS A 83 -9.21 -6.57 16.43
N ILE A 84 -8.97 -5.75 15.42
CA ILE A 84 -7.66 -5.58 14.80
C ILE A 84 -7.30 -4.10 14.72
N VAL A 85 -6.04 -3.80 14.99
CA VAL A 85 -5.47 -2.48 14.72
C VAL A 85 -4.82 -2.52 13.35
N VAL A 86 -5.39 -1.77 12.41
CA VAL A 86 -4.83 -1.58 11.08
C VAL A 86 -3.99 -0.31 11.12
N SER A 87 -2.69 -0.47 10.86
CA SER A 87 -1.72 0.64 10.85
C SER A 87 -0.91 0.62 9.57
N GLY A 88 -0.29 1.75 9.24
CA GLY A 88 0.50 1.89 8.03
C GLY A 88 1.09 3.29 7.87
N ASN A 89 1.60 3.55 6.68
CA ASN A 89 2.11 4.86 6.30
C ASN A 89 1.61 5.32 4.92
N THR A 90 1.57 6.64 4.76
CA THR A 90 1.27 7.35 3.51
C THR A 90 1.99 8.71 3.53
N GLU A 91 1.63 9.63 2.65
CA GLU A 91 2.10 11.01 2.70
C GLU A 91 1.65 11.71 4.00
N ALA A 92 2.51 12.55 4.59
CA ALA A 92 2.24 13.24 5.85
C ALA A 92 1.06 14.22 5.76
N GLY A 93 0.09 14.07 6.66
CA GLY A 93 -1.14 14.86 6.68
C GLY A 93 -2.12 14.55 5.55
N ALA A 94 -1.94 13.46 4.80
CA ALA A 94 -2.94 12.93 3.88
C ALA A 94 -4.05 12.20 4.66
N THR A 95 -5.25 12.19 4.09
CA THR A 95 -6.37 11.39 4.61
C THR A 95 -6.34 10.01 3.96
N VAL A 96 -6.26 8.95 4.76
CA VAL A 96 -6.43 7.57 4.32
C VAL A 96 -7.88 7.16 4.57
N THR A 97 -8.58 6.85 3.50
CA THR A 97 -9.87 6.18 3.54
C THR A 97 -9.64 4.68 3.57
N ILE A 98 -9.97 4.02 4.68
CA ILE A 98 -9.89 2.57 4.85
C ILE A 98 -11.28 1.98 4.61
N TYR A 99 -11.37 1.05 3.67
CA TYR A 99 -12.55 0.24 3.41
C TYR A 99 -12.39 -1.07 4.16
N PHE A 100 -13.21 -1.30 5.17
CA PHE A 100 -13.20 -2.49 6.01
C PHE A 100 -14.55 -3.19 5.92
N ASN A 101 -14.60 -4.34 5.25
CA ASN A 101 -15.84 -5.00 4.83
C ASN A 101 -16.76 -3.99 4.12
N ASP A 102 -17.97 -3.78 4.64
CA ASP A 102 -18.97 -2.84 4.10
C ASP A 102 -18.88 -1.43 4.71
N THR A 103 -17.86 -1.18 5.56
CA THR A 103 -17.69 0.11 6.26
C THR A 103 -16.49 0.88 5.73
N GLN A 104 -16.59 2.21 5.76
CA GLN A 104 -15.50 3.11 5.40
C GLN A 104 -15.13 3.95 6.62
N THR A 105 -13.83 4.13 6.88
CA THR A 105 -13.31 5.01 7.93
C THR A 105 -12.18 5.87 7.38
N ASP A 106 -12.25 7.18 7.62
CA ASP A 106 -11.20 8.11 7.24
C ASP A 106 -10.27 8.37 8.44
N VAL A 107 -8.96 8.25 8.22
CA VAL A 107 -7.92 8.54 9.21
C VAL A 107 -6.88 9.48 8.61
N VAL A 108 -6.49 10.52 9.35
CA VAL A 108 -5.46 11.47 8.89
C VAL A 108 -4.10 10.97 9.37
N SER A 109 -3.11 10.93 8.48
CA SER A 109 -1.74 10.57 8.84
C SER A 109 -1.05 11.68 9.63
N ASP A 110 -0.13 11.29 10.52
CA ASP A 110 0.68 12.22 11.30
C ASP A 110 1.75 12.94 10.45
N ASN A 111 2.58 13.78 11.09
CA ASN A 111 3.66 14.51 10.42
C ASN A 111 4.75 13.60 9.83
N ASN A 112 4.82 12.34 10.26
CA ASN A 112 5.74 11.32 9.75
C ASN A 112 5.04 10.42 8.71
N GLY A 113 3.76 10.66 8.41
CA GLY A 113 2.98 9.85 7.48
C GLY A 113 2.34 8.60 8.08
N ASN A 114 2.44 8.37 9.39
CA ASN A 114 1.87 7.18 10.02
C ASN A 114 0.38 7.35 10.30
N PHE A 115 -0.39 6.28 10.18
CA PHE A 115 -1.79 6.23 10.57
C PHE A 115 -2.12 4.91 11.27
N SER A 116 -3.19 4.91 12.07
CA SER A 116 -3.69 3.71 12.74
C SER A 116 -5.18 3.86 13.03
N SER A 117 -5.93 2.77 12.85
CA SER A 117 -7.35 2.68 13.22
C SER A 117 -7.70 1.28 13.72
N GLU A 118 -8.62 1.17 14.66
CA GLU A 118 -9.11 -0.09 15.19
C GLU A 118 -10.44 -0.48 14.51
N PHE A 119 -10.58 -1.76 14.14
CA PHE A 119 -11.78 -2.31 13.52
C PHE A 119 -12.27 -3.53 14.31
N ASN A 120 -13.60 -3.67 14.43
CA ASN A 120 -14.20 -4.91 14.92
C ASN A 120 -14.28 -5.92 13.78
N LEU A 121 -13.87 -7.15 14.07
CA LEU A 121 -13.97 -8.27 13.13
C LEU A 121 -15.34 -8.93 13.23
N SER A 122 -15.91 -9.22 12.06
CA SER A 122 -17.01 -10.17 11.92
C SER A 122 -16.46 -11.60 12.01
N ASP A 123 -17.28 -12.55 12.46
CA ASP A 123 -16.87 -13.96 12.49
C ASP A 123 -16.54 -14.46 11.07
N GLY A 124 -15.44 -15.21 10.94
CA GLY A 124 -14.94 -15.65 9.64
C GLY A 124 -14.11 -14.58 8.92
N ALA A 125 -14.22 -14.52 7.59
CA ALA A 125 -13.36 -13.70 6.76
C ALA A 125 -13.75 -12.20 6.81
N ASN A 126 -12.75 -11.34 6.99
CA ASN A 126 -12.84 -9.89 6.88
C ASN A 126 -11.85 -9.42 5.83
N SER A 127 -12.21 -8.43 5.02
CA SER A 127 -11.34 -7.86 4.00
C SER A 127 -11.20 -6.36 4.15
N PHE A 128 -10.04 -5.83 3.79
CA PHE A 128 -9.85 -4.39 3.73
C PHE A 128 -8.81 -3.95 2.72
N TYR A 129 -8.91 -2.68 2.32
CA TYR A 129 -7.95 -1.95 1.51
C TYR A 129 -8.07 -0.45 1.84
N GLY A 130 -7.19 0.39 1.28
CA GLY A 130 -7.24 1.83 1.51
C GLY A 130 -6.90 2.67 0.29
N ILE A 131 -7.35 3.93 0.33
CA ILE A 131 -7.06 4.98 -0.66
C ILE A 131 -6.57 6.21 0.11
N ALA A 132 -5.45 6.79 -0.31
CA ALA A 132 -4.93 8.03 0.26
C ALA A 132 -5.41 9.24 -0.56
N LYS A 133 -5.68 10.35 0.13
CA LYS A 133 -6.05 11.63 -0.46
C LYS A 133 -5.18 12.73 0.13
N ASP A 134 -4.47 13.46 -0.71
CA ASP A 134 -3.62 14.57 -0.28
C ASP A 134 -4.45 15.80 0.13
N LYS A 135 -3.77 16.86 0.59
CA LYS A 135 -4.41 18.12 1.02
C LYS A 135 -5.04 18.90 -0.13
N SER A 136 -4.58 18.69 -1.37
CA SER A 136 -5.08 19.32 -2.59
C SER A 136 -6.29 18.57 -3.17
N GLY A 137 -6.57 17.38 -2.65
CA GLY A 137 -7.70 16.53 -2.98
C GLY A 137 -7.42 15.41 -3.98
N ASN A 138 -6.18 15.22 -4.41
CA ASN A 138 -5.82 14.14 -5.34
C ASN A 138 -5.85 12.79 -4.62
N LYS A 139 -6.37 11.76 -5.29
CA LYS A 139 -6.53 10.40 -4.72
C LYS A 139 -5.56 9.41 -5.34
N SER A 140 -4.97 8.56 -4.51
CA SER A 140 -4.18 7.42 -4.96
C SER A 140 -5.04 6.35 -5.62
N ASN A 141 -4.39 5.35 -6.22
CA ASN A 141 -5.02 4.04 -6.46
C ASN A 141 -5.29 3.32 -5.13
N GLU A 142 -6.03 2.22 -5.18
CA GLU A 142 -6.21 1.31 -4.05
C GLU A 142 -4.88 0.68 -3.63
N SER A 143 -4.75 0.41 -2.32
CA SER A 143 -3.69 -0.45 -1.79
C SER A 143 -3.87 -1.91 -2.20
N GLN A 144 -2.94 -2.76 -1.76
CA GLN A 144 -3.20 -4.20 -1.69
C GLN A 144 -4.47 -4.49 -0.87
N HIS A 145 -5.21 -5.52 -1.29
CA HIS A 145 -6.32 -6.08 -0.52
C HIS A 145 -5.80 -7.09 0.49
N TYR A 146 -6.21 -6.93 1.74
CA TYR A 146 -5.87 -7.80 2.85
C TYR A 146 -7.08 -8.62 3.27
N LYS A 147 -6.83 -9.81 3.80
CA LYS A 147 -7.84 -10.68 4.37
C LYS A 147 -7.36 -11.14 5.74
N VAL A 148 -8.22 -11.03 6.75
CA VAL A 148 -8.01 -11.58 8.08
C VAL A 148 -9.23 -12.42 8.48
N THR A 149 -8.99 -13.62 8.98
CA THR A 149 -10.05 -14.52 9.41
C THR A 149 -10.14 -14.52 10.94
N LEU A 150 -11.30 -14.15 11.48
CA LEU A 150 -11.60 -14.32 12.89
C LEU A 150 -11.97 -15.79 13.13
N ASP A 151 -11.12 -16.49 13.86
CA ASP A 151 -11.34 -17.85 14.32
C ASP A 151 -11.18 -17.92 15.84
N LYS A 152 -12.27 -18.26 16.53
CA LYS A 152 -12.32 -18.41 17.99
C LYS A 152 -12.41 -19.87 18.43
N LYS A 153 -12.37 -20.82 17.48
CA LYS A 153 -12.58 -22.22 17.78
C LYS A 153 -11.26 -22.85 18.17
N ALA A 154 -11.18 -23.29 19.43
CA ALA A 154 -10.01 -24.03 19.89
C ALA A 154 -9.81 -25.33 19.09
N PRO A 155 -8.55 -25.70 18.78
CA PRO A 155 -8.27 -26.92 18.05
C PRO A 155 -8.67 -28.15 18.87
N LYS A 156 -9.12 -29.21 18.20
CA LYS A 156 -9.33 -30.49 18.86
C LYS A 156 -8.01 -31.06 19.35
N LEU A 157 -8.05 -31.75 20.49
CA LEU A 157 -6.91 -32.47 21.03
C LEU A 157 -7.40 -33.77 21.65
N THR A 158 -6.86 -34.89 21.18
CA THR A 158 -7.10 -36.22 21.76
C THR A 158 -5.77 -36.91 22.00
N ILE A 159 -5.64 -37.55 23.16
CA ILE A 159 -4.51 -38.42 23.49
C ILE A 159 -5.05 -39.86 23.40
N SER A 160 -4.49 -40.65 22.48
CA SER A 160 -4.93 -42.03 22.23
C SER A 160 -4.11 -43.04 23.03
N SER A 161 -2.88 -42.70 23.39
CA SER A 161 -2.03 -43.53 24.25
C SER A 161 -0.90 -42.69 24.85
N PRO A 162 -0.54 -42.90 26.12
CA PRO A 162 -1.29 -43.66 27.11
C PRO A 162 -2.58 -42.93 27.53
N HIS A 163 -3.46 -43.63 28.24
CA HIS A 163 -4.65 -43.02 28.84
C HIS A 163 -4.30 -42.36 30.17
N ASP A 164 -5.11 -41.38 30.56
CA ASP A 164 -4.95 -40.73 31.86
C ASP A 164 -5.14 -41.74 33.01
N GLY A 165 -4.21 -41.72 33.96
CA GLY A 165 -4.15 -42.66 35.08
C GLY A 165 -3.45 -43.98 34.80
N ASP A 166 -2.92 -44.21 33.59
CA ASP A 166 -2.19 -45.43 33.26
C ASP A 166 -0.99 -45.65 34.19
N LYS A 167 -0.73 -46.92 34.51
CA LYS A 167 0.36 -47.35 35.39
C LYS A 167 1.35 -48.22 34.63
N PHE A 168 2.62 -47.92 34.79
CA PHE A 168 3.74 -48.61 34.16
C PHE A 168 4.63 -49.24 35.23
N LEU A 169 4.99 -50.51 35.05
CA LEU A 169 5.82 -51.26 36.01
C LEU A 169 7.03 -51.88 35.31
N GLY A 170 8.19 -51.83 35.94
CA GLY A 170 9.43 -52.48 35.49
C GLY A 170 10.19 -51.69 34.43
N ASP A 171 11.50 -51.91 34.36
CA ASP A 171 12.43 -51.14 33.50
C ASP A 171 12.06 -51.09 32.02
N LYS A 172 11.43 -52.14 31.49
CA LYS A 172 10.99 -52.21 30.08
C LYS A 172 9.93 -51.16 29.73
N ASN A 173 9.21 -50.64 30.73
CA ASN A 173 8.13 -49.67 30.56
C ASN A 173 8.53 -48.25 30.98
N LYS A 174 9.83 -48.02 31.25
CA LYS A 174 10.34 -46.69 31.62
C LYS A 174 10.27 -45.68 30.48
N GLN A 175 10.27 -46.14 29.23
CA GLN A 175 10.10 -45.28 28.06
C GLN A 175 8.71 -45.48 27.48
N ILE A 176 7.99 -44.38 27.27
CA ILE A 176 6.65 -44.40 26.68
C ILE A 176 6.59 -43.49 25.46
N SER A 177 5.55 -43.67 24.67
CA SER A 177 5.22 -42.80 23.55
C SER A 177 3.83 -42.23 23.75
N ILE A 178 3.75 -40.92 24.00
CA ILE A 178 2.49 -40.17 23.99
C ILE A 178 2.09 -39.98 22.53
N GLN A 179 0.88 -40.40 22.18
CA GLN A 179 0.31 -40.40 20.84
C GLN A 179 -1.08 -39.79 20.89
N GLY A 180 -1.45 -39.09 19.84
CA GLY A 180 -2.73 -38.42 19.78
C GLY A 180 -3.02 -37.80 18.43
N MET A 181 -4.14 -37.09 18.36
CA MET A 181 -4.56 -36.34 17.19
C MET A 181 -4.93 -34.90 17.56
N THR A 182 -4.77 -34.00 16.62
CA THR A 182 -5.25 -32.63 16.66
C THR A 182 -5.81 -32.21 15.30
N ASP A 183 -6.37 -31.00 15.19
CA ASP A 183 -6.77 -30.48 13.89
C ASP A 183 -5.51 -30.21 13.02
N PRO A 184 -5.57 -30.39 11.69
CA PRO A 184 -4.42 -30.13 10.81
C PRO A 184 -3.86 -28.71 10.97
N SER A 185 -2.57 -28.54 10.73
CA SER A 185 -1.85 -27.25 10.88
C SER A 185 -1.86 -26.67 12.30
N THR A 186 -2.20 -27.47 13.31
CA THR A 186 -2.09 -27.10 14.72
C THR A 186 -0.71 -27.42 15.25
N GLN A 187 -0.17 -26.54 16.08
CA GLN A 187 1.10 -26.74 16.78
C GLN A 187 0.86 -27.46 18.11
N ILE A 188 1.62 -28.52 18.39
CA ILE A 188 1.56 -29.25 19.67
C ILE A 188 2.82 -28.97 20.49
N THR A 189 2.62 -28.77 21.79
CA THR A 189 3.69 -28.77 22.79
C THR A 189 3.38 -29.76 23.90
N ILE A 190 4.41 -30.44 24.42
CA ILE A 190 4.33 -31.30 25.59
C ILE A 190 5.38 -30.84 26.60
N ASN A 191 4.94 -30.38 27.78
CA ASN A 191 5.80 -29.71 28.77
C ASN A 191 6.67 -28.62 28.12
N ASP A 192 6.02 -27.75 27.34
CA ASP A 192 6.59 -26.62 26.59
C ASP A 192 7.62 -26.98 25.50
N ARG A 193 7.73 -28.27 25.13
CA ARG A 193 8.55 -28.73 24.01
C ARG A 193 7.70 -28.98 22.77
N PHE A 194 8.12 -28.46 21.62
CA PHE A 194 7.43 -28.69 20.35
C PHE A 194 7.45 -30.17 19.95
N VAL A 195 6.30 -30.63 19.48
CA VAL A 195 6.10 -31.97 18.92
C VAL A 195 5.64 -31.82 17.49
N SER A 196 6.30 -32.53 16.57
CA SER A 196 5.89 -32.55 15.17
C SER A 196 4.49 -33.15 15.02
N VAL A 197 3.66 -32.47 14.23
CA VAL A 197 2.32 -32.92 13.86
C VAL A 197 2.36 -33.25 12.37
N SER A 198 1.89 -34.44 12.01
CA SER A 198 1.77 -34.87 10.62
C SER A 198 0.61 -34.15 9.91
N ASP A 199 0.56 -34.20 8.59
CA ASP A 199 -0.51 -33.55 7.79
C ASP A 199 -1.93 -34.04 8.14
N ASP A 200 -2.04 -35.28 8.65
CA ASP A 200 -3.30 -35.87 9.12
C ASP A 200 -3.68 -35.48 10.56
N GLY A 201 -2.87 -34.64 11.22
CA GLY A 201 -3.06 -34.20 12.59
C GLY A 201 -2.53 -35.16 13.65
N SER A 202 -1.91 -36.29 13.26
CA SER A 202 -1.31 -37.22 14.22
C SER A 202 -0.02 -36.66 14.82
N PHE A 203 0.20 -36.91 16.11
CA PHE A 203 1.46 -36.57 16.78
C PHE A 203 1.97 -37.72 17.63
N LYS A 204 3.29 -37.76 17.82
CA LYS A 204 3.98 -38.76 18.63
C LYS A 204 5.15 -38.13 19.38
N TYR A 205 5.21 -38.35 20.69
CA TYR A 205 6.27 -37.84 21.56
C TYR A 205 6.80 -38.96 22.46
N GLN A 206 8.09 -39.24 22.34
CA GLN A 206 8.76 -40.23 23.18
C GLN A 206 9.36 -39.56 24.42
N THR A 207 9.16 -40.19 25.57
CA THR A 207 9.66 -39.67 26.84
C THR A 207 10.04 -40.81 27.80
N THR A 208 10.89 -40.48 28.77
CA THR A 208 11.28 -41.39 29.86
C THR A 208 10.53 -40.99 31.13
N LEU A 209 9.96 -41.96 31.82
CA LEU A 209 9.25 -41.79 33.08
C LEU A 209 10.22 -41.80 34.26
N SER A 210 9.88 -41.01 35.28
CA SER A 210 10.50 -41.04 36.61
C SER A 210 9.65 -41.90 37.54
N ASP A 211 10.25 -42.50 38.57
CA ASP A 211 9.48 -43.23 39.59
C ASP A 211 8.46 -42.32 40.27
N GLY A 212 7.24 -42.84 40.47
CA GLY A 212 6.09 -42.10 40.96
C GLY A 212 5.25 -41.48 39.85
N ASP A 213 4.63 -40.35 40.17
CA ASP A 213 3.70 -39.65 39.28
C ASP A 213 4.44 -38.81 38.24
N ASN A 214 4.01 -38.94 36.99
CA ASN A 214 4.50 -38.19 35.85
C ASN A 214 3.32 -37.43 35.24
N ASN A 215 3.45 -36.09 35.14
CA ASN A 215 2.44 -35.22 34.56
C ASN A 215 2.98 -34.60 33.26
N PHE A 216 2.17 -34.67 32.20
CA PHE A 216 2.49 -34.10 30.89
C PHE A 216 1.42 -33.08 30.51
N SER A 217 1.79 -31.81 30.38
CA SER A 217 0.91 -30.77 29.83
C SER A 217 0.99 -30.80 28.32
N VAL A 218 -0.05 -31.32 27.67
CA VAL A 218 -0.18 -31.41 26.22
C VAL A 218 -1.06 -30.24 25.75
N LYS A 219 -0.48 -29.34 24.94
CA LYS A 219 -1.14 -28.12 24.49
C LYS A 219 -1.12 -28.02 22.98
N ALA A 220 -2.30 -27.86 22.41
CA ALA A 220 -2.56 -27.62 21.00
C ALA A 220 -2.84 -26.13 20.77
N ILE A 221 -2.20 -25.53 19.77
CA ILE A 221 -2.34 -24.10 19.42
C ILE A 221 -2.55 -23.98 17.91
N ASP A 222 -3.66 -23.41 17.47
CA ASP A 222 -3.93 -23.18 16.05
C ASP A 222 -3.28 -21.89 15.51
N SER A 223 -3.42 -21.64 14.21
CA SER A 223 -2.89 -20.43 13.55
C SER A 223 -3.51 -19.12 14.02
N ALA A 224 -4.73 -19.16 14.58
CA ALA A 224 -5.40 -17.99 15.15
C ALA A 224 -4.98 -17.72 16.61
N GLY A 225 -4.22 -18.65 17.21
CA GLY A 225 -3.76 -18.61 18.58
C GLY A 225 -4.74 -19.19 19.60
N ASN A 226 -5.82 -19.87 19.18
CA ASN A 226 -6.69 -20.60 20.10
C ASN A 226 -5.97 -21.81 20.66
N LYS A 227 -6.33 -22.19 21.90
CA LYS A 227 -5.60 -23.21 22.66
C LYS A 227 -6.52 -24.25 23.25
N THR A 228 -6.07 -25.49 23.21
CA THR A 228 -6.62 -26.61 23.99
C THR A 228 -5.49 -27.24 24.78
N GLU A 229 -5.68 -27.46 26.07
CA GLU A 229 -4.68 -28.05 26.96
C GLU A 229 -5.28 -29.23 27.72
N GLN A 230 -4.52 -30.32 27.80
CA GLN A 230 -4.84 -31.52 28.56
C GLN A 230 -3.65 -31.90 29.42
N ILE A 231 -3.91 -32.32 30.65
CA ILE A 231 -2.89 -32.89 31.53
C ILE A 231 -3.04 -34.40 31.49
N LEU A 232 -2.02 -35.08 30.99
CA LEU A 232 -1.91 -36.54 31.02
C LEU A 232 -1.08 -36.94 32.24
N LYS A 233 -1.69 -37.72 33.13
CA LYS A 233 -1.05 -38.26 34.33
C LYS A 233 -0.81 -39.73 34.16
N VAL A 234 0.41 -40.18 34.41
CA VAL A 234 0.74 -41.61 34.45
C VAL A 234 1.63 -41.88 35.65
N ASN A 235 1.54 -43.07 36.21
CA ASN A 235 2.40 -43.49 37.30
C ASN A 235 3.40 -44.54 36.80
N TYR A 236 4.64 -44.43 37.23
CA TYR A 236 5.67 -45.43 36.94
C TYR A 236 6.28 -45.96 38.23
N SER A 237 6.52 -47.26 38.29
CA SER A 237 7.28 -47.89 39.35
C SER A 237 8.35 -48.79 38.73
N SER A 238 9.61 -48.57 39.09
CA SER A 238 10.73 -49.42 38.71
C SER A 238 10.54 -50.88 39.14
N GLY A 239 9.79 -51.13 40.22
CA GLY A 239 9.48 -52.47 40.71
C GLY A 239 10.74 -53.21 41.13
N ASN A 240 11.21 -52.95 42.35
CA ASN A 240 12.13 -53.88 43.03
C ASN A 240 11.37 -55.08 43.58
#